data_AF-A0A9P7JCK7-F1
#
_entry.id   AF-A0A9P7JCK7-F1
#
_cell.length_a   1.000
_cell.length_b   1.000
_cell.length_c   1.000
_cell.angle_alpha   90.00
_cell.angle_beta   90.00
_cell.angle_gamma   90.00
#
_symmetry.space_group_name_H-M   'P 1'
#
loop_
_entity.id
_entity.type
_entity.pdbx_description
1 polymer ?
#
loop_
_entity_poly.entity_id
_entity_poly.type
_entity_poly.pdbx_seq_one_letter_code
_entity_poly.pdbx_strand_id
1 'polypeptide(L)'
;MSNSPNGSVEILGVIANPLTVLKKTIDTIQEIIPGADDNLKEKFHWINCSLKNVTQFNYTVVDNYFSSGRYWKAPEGDKPFSSATFSCCNGDGAITGTTGGTAFNLWLDSQQSFDFAVGWTDPLVGSVKAGVVESAKAEAGYEAASSEGGHIQSKNLYMGKDEKGNPAKFYIQVSASPGKDPMSFVVQQVPYVAEDGQDKY
;
A
#
# COMPACT_ATOMS: atom_id res chain seq x y z
N MET A 1 11.35 -15.81 -29.95
CA MET A 1 11.94 -14.48 -29.75
C MET A 1 11.87 -14.21 -28.25
N SER A 2 13.02 -14.16 -27.57
CA SER A 2 13.11 -14.03 -26.12
C SER A 2 13.02 -12.56 -25.71
N ASN A 3 11.95 -12.18 -25.01
CA ASN A 3 11.91 -10.89 -24.31
C ASN A 3 12.68 -11.03 -23.00
N SER A 4 13.88 -10.44 -22.91
CA SER A 4 14.52 -10.16 -21.62
C SER A 4 13.69 -9.10 -20.89
N PRO A 5 13.17 -9.35 -19.67
CA PRO A 5 12.40 -8.35 -18.94
C PRO A 5 13.33 -7.54 -18.04
N ASN A 6 14.36 -6.88 -18.57
CA ASN A 6 15.37 -6.21 -17.74
C ASN A 6 15.73 -4.82 -18.25
N GLY A 7 14.74 -3.91 -18.32
CA GLY A 7 14.97 -2.48 -18.43
C GLY A 7 14.47 -1.77 -17.18
N SER A 8 15.29 -0.92 -16.56
CA SER A 8 14.81 -0.01 -15.52
C SER A 8 13.85 1.03 -16.12
N VAL A 9 12.82 1.40 -15.38
CA VAL A 9 11.91 2.48 -15.76
C VAL A 9 12.46 3.79 -15.24
N GLU A 10 12.75 4.74 -16.14
CA GLU A 10 13.21 6.07 -15.76
C GLU A 10 12.06 6.91 -15.20
N ILE A 11 12.34 7.64 -14.12
CA ILE A 11 11.48 8.68 -13.59
C ILE A 11 12.17 10.05 -13.70
N LEU A 12 11.42 11.06 -14.10
CA LEU A 12 11.92 12.40 -14.43
C LEU A 12 12.16 13.29 -13.20
N GLY A 13 11.82 12.79 -12.00
CA GLY A 13 11.89 13.52 -10.73
C GLY A 13 13.15 13.31 -9.91
N VAL A 14 13.33 14.18 -8.89
CA VAL A 14 14.34 13.99 -7.85
C VAL A 14 13.87 12.91 -6.88
N ILE A 15 14.75 11.96 -6.59
CA ILE A 15 14.54 10.88 -5.63
C ILE A 15 15.16 11.25 -4.29
N ALA A 16 14.40 11.14 -3.21
CA ALA A 16 14.92 11.21 -1.86
C ALA A 16 16.09 10.23 -1.70
N ASN A 17 17.23 10.75 -1.24
CA ASN A 17 18.40 9.91 -1.01
C ASN A 17 18.09 8.82 0.04
N PRO A 18 18.82 7.68 0.04
CA PRO A 18 18.51 6.55 0.93
C PRO A 18 18.44 6.89 2.43
N LEU A 19 19.24 7.85 2.91
CA LEU A 19 19.23 8.26 4.31
C LEU A 19 17.98 9.08 4.66
N THR A 20 17.55 9.97 3.76
CA THR A 20 16.30 10.72 3.90
C THR A 20 15.11 9.76 3.93
N VAL A 21 15.08 8.78 3.02
CA VAL A 21 14.06 7.73 2.99
C VAL A 21 14.04 6.98 4.31
N LEU A 22 15.18 6.44 4.76
CA LEU A 22 15.28 5.69 6.01
C LEU A 22 14.81 6.51 7.23
N LYS A 23 15.21 7.78 7.33
CA LYS A 23 14.79 8.64 8.43
C LYS A 23 13.27 8.84 8.43
N LYS A 24 12.70 9.18 7.28
CA LYS A 24 11.26 9.36 7.13
C LYS A 24 10.50 8.06 7.34
N THR A 25 11.07 6.92 6.94
CA THR A 25 10.55 5.59 7.23
C THR A 25 10.38 5.36 8.71
N ILE A 26 11.41 5.65 9.51
CA ILE A 26 11.33 5.49 10.96
C ILE A 26 10.24 6.41 11.53
N ASP A 27 10.23 7.70 11.15
CA ASP A 27 9.25 8.67 11.62
C ASP A 27 7.80 8.23 11.32
N THR A 28 7.50 7.83 10.07
CA THR A 28 6.16 7.40 9.65
C THR A 28 5.77 6.06 10.28
N ILE A 29 6.70 5.11 10.43
CA ILE A 29 6.41 3.82 11.11
C ILE A 29 6.10 4.04 12.59
N GLN A 30 6.76 4.99 13.25
CA GLN A 30 6.53 5.32 14.66
C GLN A 30 5.28 6.17 14.90
N GLU A 31 4.68 6.74 13.85
CA GLU A 31 3.42 7.47 13.95
C GLU A 31 2.32 6.61 14.58
N ILE A 32 1.70 7.15 15.63
CA ILE A 32 0.59 6.53 16.34
C ILE A 32 -0.63 6.57 15.41
N ILE A 33 -1.08 5.39 14.99
CA ILE A 33 -2.32 5.25 14.25
C ILE A 33 -3.48 5.40 15.23
N PRO A 34 -4.43 6.33 15.00
CA PRO A 34 -5.65 6.41 15.79
C PRO A 34 -6.42 5.08 15.70
N GLY A 35 -6.84 4.58 16.86
CA GLY A 35 -7.74 3.43 16.92
C GLY A 35 -9.10 3.74 16.29
N ALA A 36 -9.91 2.71 16.08
CA ALA A 36 -11.26 2.83 15.57
C ALA A 36 -12.12 3.73 16.48
N ASP A 37 -12.98 4.55 15.87
CA ASP A 37 -13.99 5.32 16.59
C ASP A 37 -15.02 4.40 17.25
N ASP A 38 -15.59 4.83 18.37
CA ASP A 38 -16.47 3.96 19.15
C ASP A 38 -17.76 3.59 18.40
N ASN A 39 -18.28 4.46 17.53
CA ASN A 39 -19.47 4.18 16.73
C ASN A 39 -19.21 3.08 15.69
N LEU A 40 -17.99 2.98 15.15
CA LEU A 40 -17.59 1.86 14.31
C LEU A 40 -17.58 0.56 15.09
N LYS A 41 -17.11 0.57 16.35
CA LYS A 41 -17.00 -0.63 17.19
C LYS A 41 -18.36 -1.22 17.59
N GLU A 42 -19.41 -0.40 17.57
CA GLU A 42 -20.79 -0.84 17.77
C GLU A 42 -21.37 -1.64 16.59
N LYS A 43 -20.70 -1.61 15.42
CA LYS A 43 -21.11 -2.40 14.26
C LYS A 43 -20.83 -3.88 14.50
N PHE A 44 -21.66 -4.73 13.89
CA PHE A 44 -21.57 -6.18 14.09
C PHE A 44 -20.28 -6.77 13.50
N HIS A 45 -19.93 -6.36 12.28
CA HIS A 45 -18.61 -6.58 11.69
C HIS A 45 -18.01 -5.25 11.27
N TRP A 46 -16.72 -5.09 11.55
CA TRP A 46 -16.00 -3.85 11.28
C TRP A 46 -14.51 -4.08 11.23
N ILE A 47 -13.83 -3.20 10.52
CA ILE A 47 -12.37 -3.12 10.43
C ILE A 47 -11.95 -1.66 10.37
N ASN A 48 -10.85 -1.35 11.05
CA ASN A 48 -10.11 -0.12 10.88
C ASN A 48 -8.78 -0.46 10.19
N CYS A 49 -8.53 0.20 9.07
CA CYS A 49 -7.34 -0.02 8.25
C CYS A 49 -6.43 1.20 8.34
N SER A 50 -5.13 0.94 8.38
CA SER A 50 -4.09 1.95 8.27
C SER A 50 -3.26 1.72 7.01
N LEU A 51 -3.01 2.79 6.27
CA LEU A 51 -2.14 2.79 5.10
C LEU A 51 -1.02 3.79 5.35
N LYS A 52 0.19 3.29 5.60
CA LYS A 52 1.39 4.10 5.76
C LYS A 52 2.08 4.25 4.41
N ASN A 53 2.14 5.48 3.92
CA ASN A 53 2.93 5.82 2.75
C ASN A 53 4.32 6.26 3.17
N VAL A 54 5.25 5.34 3.02
CA VAL A 54 6.67 5.53 3.33
C VAL A 54 7.46 5.77 2.04
N THR A 55 6.88 6.58 1.16
CA THR A 55 7.50 7.01 -0.08
C THR A 55 7.43 8.53 -0.19
N GLN A 56 8.24 9.07 -1.09
CA GLN A 56 8.18 10.49 -1.46
C GLN A 56 7.01 10.84 -2.41
N PHE A 57 6.22 9.83 -2.80
CA PHE A 57 5.22 9.95 -3.85
C PHE A 57 3.82 10.07 -3.26
N ASN A 58 2.92 10.77 -3.96
CA ASN A 58 1.51 10.81 -3.59
C ASN A 58 0.81 9.56 -4.13
N TYR A 59 -0.25 9.11 -3.48
CA TYR A 59 -1.15 8.12 -4.06
C TYR A 59 -2.59 8.61 -4.10
N THR A 60 -3.39 8.00 -4.98
CA THR A 60 -4.82 8.25 -5.11
C THR A 60 -5.58 6.94 -5.09
N VAL A 61 -6.84 6.94 -4.65
CA VAL A 61 -7.74 5.79 -4.78
C VAL A 61 -8.24 5.73 -6.22
N VAL A 62 -8.20 4.55 -6.84
CA VAL A 62 -8.60 4.35 -8.25
C VAL A 62 -9.76 3.39 -8.44
N ASP A 63 -9.94 2.43 -7.54
CA ASP A 63 -11.03 1.46 -7.60
C ASP A 63 -11.42 0.96 -6.20
N ASN A 64 -12.66 0.52 -6.05
CA ASN A 64 -13.16 -0.09 -4.82
C ASN A 64 -14.05 -1.28 -5.13
N TYR A 65 -13.90 -2.35 -4.37
CA TYR A 65 -14.70 -3.56 -4.51
C TYR A 65 -15.24 -4.00 -3.16
N PHE A 66 -16.53 -4.28 -3.10
CA PHE A 66 -17.19 -4.87 -1.94
C PHE A 66 -17.79 -6.20 -2.34
N SER A 67 -17.27 -7.28 -1.74
CA SER A 67 -17.99 -8.55 -1.71
C SER A 67 -19.10 -8.50 -0.65
N SER A 68 -18.86 -7.80 0.47
CA SER A 68 -19.89 -7.51 1.47
C SER A 68 -19.56 -6.25 2.29
N GLY A 69 -20.57 -5.60 2.84
CA GLY A 69 -20.43 -4.41 3.68
C GLY A 69 -20.34 -3.10 2.91
N ARG A 70 -19.79 -2.07 3.56
CA ARG A 70 -19.58 -0.72 3.01
C ARG A 70 -18.44 -0.03 3.75
N TYR A 71 -17.94 1.08 3.20
CA TYR A 71 -17.10 1.98 3.97
C TYR A 71 -17.90 2.60 5.13
N TRP A 72 -17.24 2.71 6.28
CA TRP A 72 -17.62 3.62 7.36
C TRP A 72 -16.92 4.96 7.16
N LYS A 73 -15.60 4.91 6.94
CA LYS A 73 -14.78 6.01 6.44
C LYS A 73 -14.05 5.54 5.19
N ALA A 74 -14.33 6.16 4.04
CA ALA A 74 -13.68 5.80 2.78
C ALA A 74 -12.17 6.16 2.81
N PRO A 75 -11.33 5.42 2.08
CA PRO A 75 -9.94 5.81 1.88
C PRO A 75 -9.87 7.10 1.06
N GLU A 76 -8.91 7.92 1.41
CA GLU A 76 -8.54 9.12 0.66
C GLU A 76 -7.13 8.92 0.10
N GLY A 77 -6.79 9.67 -0.96
CA GLY A 77 -5.40 9.79 -1.35
C GLY A 77 -4.60 10.49 -0.26
N ASP A 78 -3.32 10.15 -0.12
CA ASP A 78 -2.48 10.72 0.92
C ASP A 78 -1.13 11.20 0.38
N LYS A 79 -0.50 12.05 1.20
CA LYS A 79 0.74 12.74 0.91
C LYS A 79 1.95 11.81 1.08
N PRO A 80 3.13 12.27 0.65
CA PRO A 80 4.37 11.58 0.95
C PRO A 80 4.63 11.48 2.45
N PHE A 81 5.18 10.35 2.89
CA PHE A 81 5.64 10.14 4.27
C PHE A 81 4.57 10.39 5.35
N SER A 82 3.34 9.95 5.10
CA SER A 82 2.20 10.09 6.01
C SER A 82 1.42 8.79 6.17
N SER A 83 0.53 8.78 7.16
CA SER A 83 -0.37 7.67 7.42
C SER A 83 -1.82 8.11 7.23
N ALA A 84 -2.60 7.30 6.54
CA ALA A 84 -4.05 7.45 6.42
C ALA A 84 -4.79 6.30 7.11
N THR A 85 -6.02 6.56 7.53
CA THR A 85 -6.94 5.54 8.03
C THR A 85 -8.24 5.55 7.26
N PHE A 86 -8.74 4.34 6.98
CA PHE A 86 -10.06 4.10 6.42
C PHE A 86 -10.69 2.91 7.13
N SER A 87 -12.00 2.80 7.09
CA SER A 87 -12.70 1.75 7.83
C SER A 87 -13.91 1.25 7.08
N CYS A 88 -14.24 -0.01 7.33
CA CYS A 88 -15.37 -0.69 6.73
C CYS A 88 -16.23 -1.33 7.82
N CYS A 89 -17.51 -1.48 7.55
CA CYS A 89 -18.44 -2.19 8.41
C CYS A 89 -19.44 -3.01 7.59
N ASN A 90 -20.21 -3.87 8.27
CA ASN A 90 -21.36 -4.52 7.64
C ASN A 90 -22.39 -3.47 7.18
N GLY A 91 -23.24 -3.86 6.23
CA GLY A 91 -24.36 -3.03 5.78
C GLY A 91 -25.39 -2.84 6.90
N ASP A 92 -26.14 -1.73 6.85
CA ASP A 92 -27.13 -1.44 7.88
C ASP A 92 -28.27 -2.48 7.86
N GLY A 93 -28.51 -3.12 9.00
CA GLY A 93 -29.49 -4.22 9.12
C GLY A 93 -29.05 -5.55 8.50
N ALA A 94 -27.85 -5.64 7.92
CA ALA A 94 -27.33 -6.86 7.31
C ALA A 94 -26.52 -7.70 8.32
N ILE A 95 -26.85 -8.99 8.44
CA ILE A 95 -26.06 -9.98 9.17
C ILE A 95 -25.02 -10.56 8.21
N THR A 96 -24.11 -9.72 7.75
CA THR A 96 -23.00 -10.10 6.87
C THR A 96 -21.69 -9.63 7.48
N GLY A 97 -20.58 -10.15 6.96
CA GLY A 97 -19.28 -9.56 7.22
C GLY A 97 -19.09 -8.21 6.52
N THR A 98 -17.85 -7.75 6.54
CA THR A 98 -17.34 -6.67 5.70
C THR A 98 -16.08 -7.15 4.99
N THR A 99 -16.16 -7.34 3.67
CA THR A 99 -15.08 -7.92 2.88
C THR A 99 -14.97 -7.28 1.50
N GLY A 100 -13.75 -7.02 1.06
CA GLY A 100 -13.52 -6.35 -0.21
C GLY A 100 -12.06 -5.95 -0.43
N GLY A 101 -11.88 -4.98 -1.29
CA GLY A 101 -10.57 -4.40 -1.59
C GLY A 101 -10.65 -2.96 -2.05
N THR A 102 -9.49 -2.31 -2.05
CA THR A 102 -9.31 -0.94 -2.53
C THR A 102 -8.05 -0.92 -3.40
N ALA A 103 -8.12 -0.34 -4.59
CA ALA A 103 -6.94 -0.10 -5.41
C ALA A 103 -6.48 1.35 -5.35
N PHE A 104 -5.18 1.53 -5.42
CA PHE A 104 -4.49 2.81 -5.36
C PHE A 104 -3.49 2.92 -6.51
N ASN A 105 -3.27 4.15 -6.95
CA ASN A 105 -2.23 4.50 -7.91
C ASN A 105 -1.22 5.45 -7.24
N LEU A 106 0.04 5.03 -7.15
CA LEU A 106 1.17 5.80 -6.62
C LEU A 106 1.86 6.57 -7.77
N TRP A 107 1.88 7.89 -7.72
CA TRP A 107 2.34 8.74 -8.83
C TRP A 107 3.84 8.98 -8.69
N LEU A 108 4.65 8.31 -9.52
CA LEU A 108 6.10 8.39 -9.46
C LEU A 108 6.62 9.66 -10.17
N ASP A 109 6.00 10.02 -11.30
CA ASP A 109 6.13 11.30 -11.98
C ASP A 109 4.92 11.58 -12.88
N SER A 110 5.06 12.44 -13.90
CA SER A 110 3.98 12.76 -14.84
C SER A 110 3.69 11.68 -15.89
N GLN A 111 4.52 10.63 -15.98
CA GLN A 111 4.44 9.56 -16.99
C GLN A 111 4.40 8.17 -16.36
N GLN A 112 4.88 8.02 -15.13
CA GLN A 112 5.06 6.75 -14.45
C GLN A 112 4.24 6.71 -13.16
N SER A 113 3.59 5.58 -12.97
CA SER A 113 2.85 5.28 -11.75
C SER A 113 2.95 3.80 -11.41
N PHE A 114 2.62 3.48 -10.16
CA PHE A 114 2.59 2.11 -9.65
C PHE A 114 1.22 1.84 -9.04
N ASP A 115 0.51 0.88 -9.63
CA ASP A 115 -0.79 0.43 -9.13
C ASP A 115 -0.64 -0.71 -8.12
N PHE A 116 -1.35 -0.59 -7.00
CA PHE A 116 -1.47 -1.67 -6.03
C PHE A 116 -2.89 -1.75 -5.48
N ALA A 117 -3.35 -2.97 -5.23
CA ALA A 117 -4.62 -3.23 -4.59
C ALA A 117 -4.41 -3.90 -3.23
N VAL A 118 -5.17 -3.47 -2.25
CA VAL A 118 -5.22 -4.06 -0.91
C VAL A 118 -6.53 -4.80 -0.71
N GLY A 119 -6.47 -5.98 -0.11
CA GLY A 119 -7.63 -6.75 0.32
C GLY A 119 -7.80 -6.68 1.83
N TRP A 120 -9.06 -6.63 2.27
CA TRP A 120 -9.43 -6.60 3.67
C TRP A 120 -10.67 -7.45 3.90
N THR A 121 -10.68 -8.25 4.98
CA THR A 121 -11.84 -9.08 5.32
C THR A 121 -12.09 -9.13 6.82
N ASP A 122 -13.35 -9.01 7.23
CA ASP A 122 -13.92 -9.47 8.50
C ASP A 122 -15.25 -10.17 8.17
N PRO A 123 -15.20 -11.42 7.68
CA PRO A 123 -16.38 -12.14 7.21
C PRO A 123 -17.28 -12.57 8.38
N LEU A 124 -18.55 -12.89 8.08
CA LEU A 124 -19.46 -13.48 9.07
C LEU A 124 -18.92 -14.81 9.62
N VAL A 125 -18.35 -15.62 8.72
CA VAL A 125 -17.74 -16.91 9.03
C VAL A 125 -16.34 -16.92 8.43
N GLY A 126 -15.34 -17.18 9.26
CA GLY A 126 -13.93 -17.21 8.86
C GLY A 126 -13.07 -16.32 9.75
N SER A 127 -11.93 -15.90 9.21
CA SER A 127 -10.94 -15.08 9.91
C SER A 127 -10.77 -13.72 9.26
N VAL A 128 -10.25 -12.77 10.03
CA VAL A 128 -9.74 -11.51 9.50
C VAL A 128 -8.53 -11.80 8.60
N LYS A 129 -8.50 -11.18 7.42
CA LYS A 129 -7.44 -11.35 6.41
C LYS A 129 -7.06 -10.01 5.82
N ALA A 130 -5.82 -9.94 5.35
CA ALA A 130 -5.30 -8.82 4.60
C ALA A 130 -4.48 -9.35 3.42
N GLY A 131 -4.37 -8.57 2.35
CA GLY A 131 -3.60 -8.94 1.16
C GLY A 131 -3.19 -7.72 0.36
N VAL A 132 -2.16 -7.90 -0.46
CA VAL A 132 -1.65 -6.89 -1.40
C VAL A 132 -1.28 -7.54 -2.71
N VAL A 133 -1.55 -6.85 -3.82
CA VAL A 133 -1.17 -7.28 -5.17
C VAL A 133 -0.88 -6.07 -6.07
N GLU A 134 0.07 -6.20 -6.99
CA GLU A 134 0.34 -5.18 -8.02
C GLU A 134 -0.79 -5.24 -9.08
N SER A 135 -1.79 -4.37 -8.93
CA SER A 135 -3.01 -4.34 -9.75
C SER A 135 -3.77 -3.02 -9.54
N ALA A 136 -4.40 -2.52 -10.60
CA ALA A 136 -5.35 -1.40 -10.53
C ALA A 136 -6.79 -1.82 -10.17
N LYS A 137 -7.04 -3.13 -10.01
CA LYS A 137 -8.38 -3.68 -9.72
C LYS A 137 -8.52 -4.03 -8.25
N ALA A 138 -9.50 -3.46 -7.58
CA ALA A 138 -9.72 -3.66 -6.15
C ALA A 138 -10.09 -5.11 -5.80
N GLU A 139 -10.83 -5.80 -6.69
CA GLU A 139 -11.20 -7.21 -6.53
C GLU A 139 -9.97 -8.13 -6.43
N ALA A 140 -8.91 -7.84 -7.19
CA ALA A 140 -7.66 -8.61 -7.10
C ALA A 140 -7.01 -8.50 -5.70
N GLY A 141 -7.16 -7.34 -5.05
CA GLY A 141 -6.74 -7.17 -3.65
C GLY A 141 -7.50 -8.10 -2.71
N TYR A 142 -8.84 -8.16 -2.85
CA TYR A 142 -9.70 -9.08 -2.08
C TYR A 142 -9.29 -10.55 -2.28
N GLU A 143 -9.06 -10.97 -3.53
CA GLU A 143 -8.65 -12.34 -3.86
C GLU A 143 -7.27 -12.70 -3.28
N ALA A 144 -6.38 -11.72 -3.15
CA ALA A 144 -5.04 -11.90 -2.57
C ALA A 144 -5.04 -11.95 -1.03
N ALA A 145 -6.19 -11.72 -0.36
CA ALA A 145 -6.23 -11.65 1.10
C ALA A 145 -6.03 -13.02 1.77
N SER A 146 -5.10 -13.08 2.72
CA SER A 146 -4.77 -14.28 3.50
C SER A 146 -4.75 -14.01 5.01
N SER A 147 -4.78 -15.06 5.83
CA SER A 147 -4.68 -14.96 7.29
C SER A 147 -3.30 -14.53 7.78
N GLU A 148 -2.28 -14.66 6.95
CA GLU A 148 -0.89 -14.29 7.22
C GLU A 148 -0.56 -12.90 6.68
N GLY A 149 -1.44 -12.33 5.85
CA GLY A 149 -1.18 -11.09 5.14
C GLY A 149 -0.51 -11.32 3.78
N GLY A 150 0.37 -10.40 3.39
CA GLY A 150 1.09 -10.53 2.14
C GLY A 150 2.16 -9.46 1.97
N HIS A 151 3.06 -9.69 1.03
CA HIS A 151 3.99 -8.68 0.58
C HIS A 151 4.21 -8.82 -0.92
N ILE A 152 4.44 -7.68 -1.58
CA ILE A 152 4.82 -7.60 -2.99
C ILE A 152 6.01 -6.66 -3.14
N GLN A 153 6.76 -6.89 -4.20
CA GLN A 153 7.73 -5.96 -4.74
C GLN A 153 7.34 -5.65 -6.17
N SER A 154 7.48 -4.40 -6.58
CA SER A 154 7.21 -3.98 -7.95
C SER A 154 8.04 -4.81 -8.93
N LYS A 155 7.40 -5.25 -10.01
CA LYS A 155 8.10 -5.96 -11.10
C LYS A 155 9.18 -5.09 -11.74
N ASN A 156 8.91 -3.79 -11.83
CA ASN A 156 9.83 -2.81 -12.40
C ASN A 156 10.81 -2.30 -11.34
N LEU A 157 12.08 -2.17 -11.76
CA LEU A 157 13.08 -1.35 -11.09
C LEU A 157 12.95 0.09 -11.58
N TYR A 158 12.75 1.04 -10.67
CA TYR A 158 12.66 2.45 -11.02
C TYR A 158 14.01 3.14 -10.85
N MET A 159 14.32 4.09 -11.72
CA MET A 159 15.58 4.83 -11.73
C MET A 159 15.33 6.33 -11.89
N GLY A 160 15.99 7.15 -11.09
CA GLY A 160 15.97 8.61 -11.21
C GLY A 160 17.26 9.20 -10.65
N LYS A 161 17.24 10.49 -10.28
CA LYS A 161 18.42 11.17 -9.73
C LYS A 161 18.15 11.67 -8.31
N ASP A 162 19.14 11.54 -7.42
CA ASP A 162 19.04 12.12 -6.08
C ASP A 162 19.20 13.65 -6.11
N GLU A 163 19.08 14.30 -4.94
CA GLU A 163 19.25 15.75 -4.77
C GLU A 163 20.63 16.26 -5.22
N LYS A 164 21.63 15.37 -5.33
CA LYS A 164 22.99 15.67 -5.79
C LYS A 164 23.20 15.35 -7.27
N GLY A 165 22.16 14.88 -7.97
CA GLY A 165 22.19 14.48 -9.36
C GLY A 165 22.74 13.07 -9.60
N ASN A 166 23.04 12.29 -8.55
CA ASN A 166 23.53 10.93 -8.70
C ASN A 166 22.39 9.98 -9.08
N PRO A 167 22.62 8.98 -9.94
CA PRO A 167 21.63 7.96 -10.22
C PRO A 167 21.22 7.22 -8.94
N ALA A 168 19.91 7.05 -8.75
CA ALA A 168 19.34 6.26 -7.66
C ALA A 168 18.32 5.27 -8.25
N LYS A 169 18.39 4.02 -7.80
CA LYS A 169 17.52 2.93 -8.24
C LYS A 169 16.73 2.39 -7.04
N PHE A 170 15.46 2.06 -7.22
CA PHE A 170 14.62 1.56 -6.14
C PHE A 170 13.48 0.68 -6.66
N TYR A 171 12.98 -0.19 -5.78
CA TYR A 171 11.70 -0.87 -5.94
C TYR A 171 10.64 -0.21 -5.06
N ILE A 172 9.38 -0.39 -5.44
CA ILE A 172 8.27 -0.20 -4.52
C ILE A 172 7.96 -1.54 -3.87
N GLN A 173 7.88 -1.58 -2.55
CA GLN A 173 7.34 -2.72 -1.83
C GLN A 173 6.04 -2.33 -1.14
N VAL A 174 5.09 -3.25 -1.12
CA VAL A 174 3.85 -3.10 -0.34
C VAL A 174 3.68 -4.32 0.54
N SER A 175 3.34 -4.12 1.80
CA SER A 175 3.03 -5.19 2.75
C SER A 175 1.66 -5.00 3.37
N ALA A 176 1.06 -6.11 3.76
CA ALA A 176 -0.23 -6.21 4.43
C ALA A 176 -0.11 -7.12 5.65
N SER A 177 -0.61 -6.65 6.80
CA SER A 177 -0.69 -7.40 8.04
C SER A 177 -2.15 -7.44 8.52
N PRO A 178 -2.75 -8.62 8.69
CA PRO A 178 -4.11 -8.75 9.17
C PRO A 178 -4.27 -8.22 10.60
N GLY A 179 -5.43 -7.63 10.86
CA GLY A 179 -5.77 -7.03 12.14
C GLY A 179 -7.16 -6.40 12.04
N LYS A 180 -7.81 -6.16 13.17
CA LYS A 180 -9.12 -5.48 13.21
C LYS A 180 -9.00 -3.98 13.52
N ASP A 181 -8.01 -3.63 14.35
CA ASP A 181 -7.74 -2.26 14.78
C ASP A 181 -6.26 -2.07 15.19
N PRO A 182 -5.36 -1.75 14.24
CA PRO A 182 -5.60 -1.64 12.80
C PRO A 182 -5.19 -2.90 12.01
N MET A 183 -5.89 -3.15 10.91
CA MET A 183 -5.32 -3.81 9.74
C MET A 183 -4.27 -2.89 9.14
N SER A 184 -3.06 -3.39 8.86
CA SER A 184 -1.94 -2.52 8.48
C SER A 184 -1.46 -2.76 7.06
N PHE A 185 -1.31 -1.69 6.30
CA PHE A 185 -0.72 -1.66 4.98
C PHE A 185 0.45 -0.67 4.96
N VAL A 186 1.57 -1.05 4.38
CA VAL A 186 2.75 -0.19 4.27
C VAL A 186 3.25 -0.19 2.84
N VAL A 187 3.33 0.99 2.22
CA VAL A 187 3.95 1.20 0.90
C VAL A 187 5.31 1.85 1.13
N GLN A 188 6.38 1.27 0.62
CA GLN A 188 7.73 1.76 0.88
C GLN A 188 8.61 1.75 -0.36
N GLN A 189 9.51 2.73 -0.39
CA GLN A 189 10.63 2.79 -1.32
C GLN A 189 11.78 1.95 -0.75
N VAL A 190 12.24 0.95 -1.50
CA VAL A 190 13.40 0.13 -1.11
C VAL A 190 14.56 0.40 -2.06
N PRO A 191 15.69 0.96 -1.58
CA PRO A 191 16.87 1.16 -2.40
C PRO A 191 17.35 -0.15 -3.03
N TYR A 192 17.69 -0.10 -4.32
CA TYR A 192 18.36 -1.21 -4.99
C TYR A 192 19.82 -1.26 -4.56
N VAL A 193 20.25 -2.42 -4.07
CA VAL A 193 21.65 -2.72 -3.75
C VAL A 193 22.09 -3.83 -4.68
N ALA A 194 23.07 -3.56 -5.55
CA ALA A 194 23.66 -4.60 -6.39
C ALA A 194 24.41 -5.60 -5.50
N GLU A 195 24.22 -6.90 -5.73
CA GLU A 195 24.71 -7.97 -4.84
C GLU A 195 26.25 -8.04 -4.70
N ASP A 196 27.04 -7.35 -5.51
CA ASP A 196 28.51 -7.53 -5.55
C ASP A 196 29.36 -6.24 -5.54
N GLY A 197 28.88 -5.11 -5.01
CA GLY A 197 29.74 -3.93 -4.79
C GLY A 197 30.49 -3.40 -6.03
N GLN A 198 30.01 -3.75 -7.23
CA GLN A 198 30.62 -3.46 -8.53
C GLN A 198 29.70 -2.54 -9.35
N ASP A 199 29.22 -1.47 -8.74
CA ASP A 199 28.98 -0.23 -9.47
C ASP A 199 29.88 0.82 -8.80
N LYS A 200 31.13 0.88 -9.26
CA LYS A 200 31.97 2.05 -8.98
C LYS A 200 31.30 3.24 -9.67
N TYR A 201 30.97 4.24 -8.85
CA TYR A 201 30.68 5.61 -9.26
C TYR A 201 31.66 6.11 -10.32
#